data_AF-U1YFX6-F1
#
_entry.id   AF-U1YFX6-F1
#
_cell.length_a   1.000
_cell.length_b   1.000
_cell.length_c   1.000
_cell.angle_alpha   90.00
_cell.angle_beta   90.00
_cell.angle_gamma   90.00
#
_symmetry.space_group_name_H-M   'P 1'
#
loop_
_entity.id
_entity.type
_entity.pdbx_description
1 polymer ?
#
loop_
_entity_poly.entity_id
_entity_poly.type
_entity_poly.pdbx_seq_one_letter_code
_entity_poly.pdbx_strand_id
1 'polypeptide(L)'
;MDFEKQIRQSLKTEAEKASGTEGMKEKVMNNIFLKKGRTRMKKRLLAGIMATAILIPTAGFAGYSYLSDRIFGSQDNFISQGGSGAEYAHIEEKLTQAKRALNEKEYAELEQLLKEIARYHAKMAEPGGKLNVDRLTKEEKQRYNQLEKEMEPYAAKITVKEDNPVDILTIEESQKLLSFPVHHPSYVPEGYTLGSAVGVMDANAKKSKPVINMYYEHGDAGIGIFQQEIRAGEQVGMPDEYERIQKYKLESYEVTFGQGGSDKEDGLSLVVPAQGGKSAYRIYVAGKLPQAELEKIALSIVHQ
;
A
#
# COMPACT_ATOMS: atom_id res chain seq x y z
N MET A 1 -23.26 34.66 -29.07
CA MET A 1 -24.02 33.88 -28.06
C MET A 1 -23.02 33.31 -27.09
N ASP A 2 -23.30 33.41 -25.79
CA ASP A 2 -22.31 33.19 -24.72
C ASP A 2 -22.62 31.88 -23.98
N PHE A 3 -21.82 30.85 -24.27
CA PHE A 3 -22.02 29.46 -23.86
C PHE A 3 -21.96 29.27 -22.34
N GLU A 4 -21.11 30.05 -21.65
CA GLU A 4 -21.03 30.04 -20.18
C GLU A 4 -22.35 30.48 -19.54
N LYS A 5 -23.05 31.43 -20.17
CA LYS A 5 -24.32 31.94 -19.67
C LYS A 5 -25.43 30.89 -19.75
N GLN A 6 -25.42 30.07 -20.80
CA GLN A 6 -26.34 28.94 -20.94
C GLN A 6 -26.06 27.81 -19.94
N ILE A 7 -24.80 27.47 -19.69
CA ILE A 7 -24.43 26.43 -18.71
C ILE A 7 -24.78 26.87 -17.28
N ARG A 8 -24.53 28.13 -16.91
CA ARG A 8 -24.93 28.62 -15.59
C ARG A 8 -26.46 28.62 -15.41
N GLN A 9 -27.22 28.94 -16.45
CA GLN A 9 -28.68 28.87 -16.39
C GLN A 9 -29.20 27.43 -16.27
N SER A 10 -28.62 26.47 -17.00
CA SER A 10 -29.05 25.07 -16.90
C SER A 10 -28.71 24.49 -15.53
N LEU A 11 -27.52 24.76 -14.98
CA LEU A 11 -27.11 24.27 -13.66
C LEU A 11 -27.94 24.88 -12.52
N LYS A 12 -28.28 26.17 -12.61
CA LYS A 12 -29.14 26.83 -11.62
C LYS A 12 -30.57 26.29 -11.67
N THR A 13 -31.09 26.02 -12.87
CA THR A 13 -32.44 25.46 -13.07
C THR A 13 -32.53 24.00 -12.58
N GLU A 14 -31.45 23.21 -12.72
CA GLU A 14 -31.39 21.83 -12.23
C GLU A 14 -31.25 21.77 -10.69
N ALA A 15 -30.48 22.70 -10.11
CA ALA A 15 -30.31 22.80 -8.66
C ALA A 15 -31.58 23.25 -7.93
N GLU A 16 -32.35 24.18 -8.51
CA GLU A 16 -33.65 24.63 -7.97
C GLU A 16 -34.75 23.56 -8.06
N LYS A 17 -34.63 22.59 -9.00
CA LYS A 17 -35.50 21.40 -9.04
C LYS A 17 -35.12 20.32 -8.02
N ALA A 18 -33.86 20.30 -7.57
CA ALA A 18 -33.36 19.32 -6.61
C ALA A 18 -33.55 19.74 -5.14
N SER A 19 -33.83 21.02 -4.85
CA SER A 19 -33.95 21.55 -3.49
C SER A 19 -35.38 21.74 -2.99
N GLY A 20 -36.30 20.83 -3.34
CA GLY A 20 -37.70 20.89 -2.91
C GLY A 20 -38.26 19.55 -2.46
N THR A 21 -38.18 19.24 -1.16
CA THR A 21 -39.26 18.69 -0.30
C THR A 21 -38.72 18.23 1.06
N GLU A 22 -39.03 19.01 2.09
CA GLU A 22 -38.97 18.59 3.50
C GLU A 22 -39.89 17.38 3.72
N GLY A 23 -39.38 16.35 4.43
CA GLY A 23 -40.17 15.18 4.85
C GLY A 23 -39.63 13.81 4.44
N MET A 24 -38.60 13.71 3.59
CA MET A 24 -38.04 12.40 3.20
C MET A 24 -37.02 11.81 4.19
N LYS A 25 -36.43 12.61 5.09
CA LYS A 25 -35.48 12.10 6.11
C LYS A 25 -36.15 11.20 7.16
N GLU A 26 -37.44 11.38 7.41
CA GLU A 26 -38.16 10.67 8.49
C GLU A 26 -38.72 9.31 8.05
N LYS A 27 -39.05 9.14 6.77
CA LYS A 27 -39.52 7.85 6.21
C LYS A 27 -38.40 6.83 5.95
N VAL A 28 -37.14 7.28 5.87
CA VAL A 28 -35.99 6.39 5.63
C VAL A 28 -35.47 5.77 6.94
N MET A 29 -35.62 6.46 8.09
CA MET A 29 -35.14 5.93 9.37
C MET A 29 -35.98 4.78 9.95
N ASN A 30 -37.22 4.57 9.50
CA ASN A 30 -38.10 3.55 10.08
C ASN A 30 -38.03 2.15 9.45
N ASN A 31 -37.15 1.90 8.48
CA ASN A 31 -37.02 0.57 7.84
C ASN A 31 -35.79 -0.23 8.26
N ILE A 32 -35.06 0.21 9.29
CA ILE A 32 -34.04 -0.60 9.94
C ILE A 32 -34.69 -1.23 11.17
N PHE A 33 -35.23 -2.45 11.04
CA PHE A 33 -34.96 -3.58 11.94
C PHE A 33 -35.81 -4.82 11.60
N LEU A 34 -35.12 -5.96 11.48
CA LEU A 34 -35.58 -7.36 11.50
C LEU A 34 -36.07 -8.02 10.18
N LYS A 35 -35.13 -8.69 9.49
CA LYS A 35 -35.25 -10.15 9.30
C LYS A 35 -33.90 -10.84 9.07
N LYS A 36 -33.71 -11.91 9.84
CA LYS A 36 -32.54 -12.79 9.95
C LYS A 36 -32.55 -13.81 8.81
N GLY A 37 -31.40 -14.07 8.17
CA GLY A 37 -31.13 -15.36 7.50
C GLY A 37 -30.42 -15.33 6.14
N ARG A 38 -29.28 -16.03 6.09
CA ARG A 38 -28.58 -16.63 4.92
C ARG A 38 -27.74 -15.73 3.99
N THR A 39 -26.43 -15.73 4.28
CA THR A 39 -25.29 -15.98 3.37
C THR A 39 -25.44 -15.62 1.88
N ARG A 40 -24.75 -14.57 1.42
CA ARG A 40 -24.00 -14.60 0.14
C ARG A 40 -23.01 -13.43 0.01
N MET A 41 -21.76 -13.82 -0.24
CA MET A 41 -20.50 -13.12 -0.56
C MET A 41 -20.46 -11.59 -0.77
N LYS A 42 -19.43 -11.01 -0.13
CA LYS A 42 -18.99 -9.61 -0.15
C LYS A 42 -18.53 -9.19 -1.56
N LYS A 43 -19.00 -8.02 -2.02
CA LYS A 43 -18.40 -7.26 -3.12
C LYS A 43 -17.05 -6.69 -2.64
N ARG A 44 -15.97 -7.39 -2.94
CA ARG A 44 -14.60 -6.84 -3.00
C ARG A 44 -14.10 -7.10 -4.41
N LEU A 45 -14.16 -6.10 -5.26
CA LEU A 45 -13.57 -6.10 -6.61
C LEU A 45 -12.95 -4.72 -6.76
N LEU A 46 -11.74 -4.55 -6.22
CA LEU A 46 -10.82 -3.42 -6.47
C LEU A 46 -9.49 -3.53 -5.73
N ALA A 47 -8.97 -4.74 -5.54
CA ALA A 47 -7.60 -4.96 -5.08
C ALA A 47 -7.15 -6.28 -5.70
N GLY A 48 -6.23 -6.25 -6.64
CA GLY A 48 -5.90 -7.45 -7.41
C GLY A 48 -4.76 -7.25 -8.38
N ILE A 49 -3.70 -6.56 -7.94
CA ILE A 49 -2.37 -6.69 -8.55
C ILE A 49 -1.41 -6.92 -7.37
N MET A 50 -1.03 -8.18 -7.19
CA MET A 50 0.03 -8.72 -6.32
C MET A 50 0.55 -7.81 -5.19
N ALA A 51 0.00 -7.89 -3.98
CA ALA A 51 0.42 -6.97 -2.91
C ALA A 51 0.77 -7.58 -1.53
N THR A 52 0.68 -8.89 -1.29
CA THR A 52 0.99 -9.42 0.07
C THR A 52 2.38 -10.04 0.24
N ALA A 53 3.05 -10.51 -0.81
CA ALA A 53 4.43 -11.03 -0.72
C ALA A 53 5.52 -10.05 -1.20
N ILE A 54 5.12 -8.92 -1.81
CA ILE A 54 6.05 -7.98 -2.47
C ILE A 54 6.37 -6.74 -1.60
N LEU A 55 5.61 -6.51 -0.52
CA LEU A 55 5.73 -5.32 0.34
C LEU A 55 6.67 -5.45 1.54
N ILE A 56 7.54 -6.47 1.58
CA ILE A 56 8.60 -6.55 2.58
C ILE A 56 9.91 -6.10 1.92
N PRO A 57 10.50 -4.96 2.31
CA PRO A 57 11.84 -4.59 1.87
C PRO A 57 12.82 -5.65 2.40
N THR A 58 13.37 -6.46 1.48
CA THR A 58 14.47 -7.37 1.77
C THR A 58 15.78 -6.63 1.49
N ALA A 59 16.75 -6.75 2.41
CA ALA A 59 18.02 -6.03 2.30
C ALA A 59 18.77 -6.42 1.00
N GLY A 60 19.32 -5.40 0.33
CA GLY A 60 19.74 -5.45 -1.07
C GLY A 60 20.67 -6.60 -1.45
N PHE A 61 20.26 -7.34 -2.48
CA PHE A 61 21.09 -8.33 -3.17
C PHE A 61 21.68 -7.69 -4.44
N ALA A 62 23.00 -7.44 -4.45
CA ALA A 62 23.72 -6.94 -5.62
C ALA A 62 24.03 -8.09 -6.59
N GLY A 63 23.07 -8.43 -7.45
CA GLY A 63 23.28 -9.33 -8.57
C GLY A 63 22.25 -9.04 -9.65
N TYR A 64 22.65 -8.33 -10.70
CA TYR A 64 21.83 -8.21 -11.90
C TYR A 64 21.75 -9.59 -12.55
N SER A 65 20.69 -10.34 -12.27
CA SER A 65 20.27 -11.39 -13.19
C SER A 65 19.38 -10.77 -14.27
N TYR A 66 19.32 -11.44 -15.43
CA TYR A 66 18.47 -11.02 -16.54
C TYR A 66 17.11 -11.74 -16.44
N LEU A 67 16.54 -11.90 -15.22
CA LEU A 67 15.30 -12.66 -15.05
C LEU A 67 14.08 -11.81 -15.44
N SER A 68 14.07 -10.54 -15.07
CA SER A 68 13.03 -9.57 -15.43
C SER A 68 12.99 -9.34 -16.94
N ASP A 69 14.14 -9.38 -17.63
CA ASP A 69 14.22 -9.35 -19.10
C ASP A 69 13.47 -10.50 -19.76
N ARG A 70 13.36 -11.65 -19.09
CA ARG A 70 12.57 -12.78 -19.66
C ARG A 70 11.09 -12.46 -19.65
N ILE A 71 10.62 -11.65 -18.71
CA ILE A 71 9.20 -11.32 -18.55
C ILE A 71 8.85 -10.07 -19.35
N PHE A 72 9.68 -9.02 -19.24
CA PHE A 72 9.43 -7.71 -19.82
C PHE A 72 10.28 -7.40 -21.05
N GLY A 73 11.22 -8.25 -21.44
CA GLY A 73 12.12 -8.04 -22.58
C GLY A 73 13.32 -7.16 -22.26
N SER A 74 13.09 -6.00 -21.64
CA SER A 74 14.12 -5.08 -21.15
C SER A 74 13.57 -4.13 -20.08
N GLN A 75 14.47 -3.49 -19.33
CA GLN A 75 14.11 -2.39 -18.44
C GLN A 75 13.47 -1.21 -19.19
N ASP A 76 13.99 -0.84 -20.37
CA ASP A 76 13.39 0.22 -21.20
C ASP A 76 11.95 -0.12 -21.61
N ASN A 77 11.67 -1.39 -21.95
CA ASN A 77 10.32 -1.81 -22.30
C ASN A 77 9.38 -1.73 -21.09
N PHE A 78 9.85 -2.13 -19.91
CA PHE A 78 9.09 -1.99 -18.67
C PHE A 78 8.78 -0.51 -18.35
N ILE A 79 9.76 0.37 -18.47
CA ILE A 79 9.59 1.81 -18.25
C ILE A 79 8.63 2.41 -19.29
N SER A 80 8.72 1.99 -20.55
CA SER A 80 7.82 2.48 -21.61
C SER A 80 6.35 2.12 -21.38
N GLN A 81 6.09 1.11 -20.56
CA GLN A 81 4.75 0.65 -20.16
C GLN A 81 4.28 1.28 -18.85
N GLY A 82 5.01 2.27 -18.33
CA GLY A 82 4.66 3.03 -17.13
C GLY A 82 5.27 2.51 -15.84
N GLY A 83 6.22 1.59 -15.90
CA GLY A 83 7.04 1.20 -14.76
C GLY A 83 8.23 2.13 -14.53
N SER A 84 8.97 1.91 -13.44
CA SER A 84 10.18 2.64 -13.08
C SER A 84 11.40 1.72 -12.97
N GLY A 85 12.61 2.30 -13.03
CA GLY A 85 13.85 1.54 -12.85
C GLY A 85 13.96 0.88 -11.47
N ALA A 86 13.41 1.52 -10.43
CA ALA A 86 13.39 0.99 -9.06
C ALA A 86 12.46 -0.22 -8.93
N GLU A 87 11.25 -0.15 -9.50
CA GLU A 87 10.33 -1.28 -9.54
C GLU A 87 10.91 -2.46 -10.34
N TYR A 88 11.57 -2.18 -11.46
CA TYR A 88 12.25 -3.21 -12.25
C TYR A 88 13.31 -3.94 -11.42
N ALA A 89 14.13 -3.21 -10.66
CA ALA A 89 15.14 -3.79 -9.77
C ALA A 89 14.50 -4.61 -8.62
N HIS A 90 13.39 -4.12 -8.05
CA HIS A 90 12.65 -4.84 -7.02
C HIS A 90 12.07 -6.16 -7.54
N ILE A 91 11.52 -6.15 -8.75
CA ILE A 91 11.02 -7.37 -9.40
C ILE A 91 12.17 -8.36 -9.63
N GLU A 92 13.35 -7.90 -10.06
CA GLU A 92 14.52 -8.76 -10.26
C GLU A 92 14.93 -9.48 -8.96
N GLU A 93 14.90 -8.77 -7.84
CA GLU A 93 15.18 -9.35 -6.54
C GLU A 93 14.16 -10.43 -6.17
N LYS A 94 12.87 -10.15 -6.35
CA LYS A 94 11.79 -11.11 -6.08
C LYS A 94 11.83 -12.33 -7.00
N LEU A 95 12.16 -12.16 -8.27
CA LEU A 95 12.38 -13.28 -9.20
C LEU A 95 13.59 -14.12 -8.79
N THR A 96 14.65 -13.49 -8.29
CA THR A 96 15.81 -14.19 -7.76
C THR A 96 15.45 -15.02 -6.52
N GLN A 97 14.66 -14.45 -5.61
CA GLN A 97 14.12 -15.17 -4.43
C GLN A 97 13.25 -16.35 -4.86
N ALA A 98 12.33 -16.13 -5.81
CA ALA A 98 11.47 -17.17 -6.34
C ALA A 98 12.27 -18.32 -6.98
N LYS A 99 13.34 -18.00 -7.72
CA LYS A 99 14.20 -19.00 -8.36
C LYS A 99 15.00 -19.86 -7.37
N ARG A 100 15.30 -19.33 -6.18
CA ARG A 100 15.91 -20.11 -5.08
C ARG A 100 14.90 -21.02 -4.40
N ALA A 101 13.66 -20.55 -4.25
CA ALA A 101 12.60 -21.28 -3.56
C ALA A 101 12.00 -22.41 -4.41
N LEU A 102 11.81 -22.17 -5.71
CA LEU A 102 11.14 -23.08 -6.62
C LEU A 102 12.14 -24.00 -7.34
N ASN A 103 11.70 -25.21 -7.70
CA ASN A 103 12.49 -26.02 -8.64
C ASN A 103 12.39 -25.45 -10.07
N GLU A 104 13.23 -25.94 -10.99
CA GLU A 104 13.31 -25.41 -12.36
C GLU A 104 11.97 -25.43 -13.11
N LYS A 105 11.19 -26.51 -12.94
CA LYS A 105 9.88 -26.66 -13.59
C LYS A 105 8.88 -25.65 -13.01
N GLU A 106 8.81 -25.56 -11.70
CA GLU A 106 7.91 -24.64 -11.00
C GLU A 106 8.24 -23.18 -11.32
N TYR A 107 9.52 -22.83 -11.39
CA TYR A 107 9.96 -21.49 -11.76
C TYR A 107 9.60 -21.18 -13.22
N ALA A 108 9.78 -22.13 -14.14
CA ALA A 108 9.40 -21.95 -15.54
C ALA A 108 7.89 -21.75 -15.70
N GLU A 109 7.07 -22.48 -14.94
CA GLU A 109 5.61 -22.30 -14.91
C GLU A 109 5.23 -20.91 -14.38
N LEU A 110 5.81 -20.48 -13.26
CA LEU A 110 5.62 -19.14 -12.71
C LEU A 110 6.04 -18.04 -13.70
N GLU A 111 7.18 -18.20 -14.38
CA GLU A 111 7.67 -17.24 -15.39
C GLU A 111 6.65 -17.07 -16.54
N GLN A 112 5.98 -18.14 -16.98
CA GLN A 112 4.93 -18.06 -17.99
C GLN A 112 3.68 -17.33 -17.49
N LEU A 113 3.25 -17.59 -16.26
CA LEU A 113 2.14 -16.88 -15.64
C LEU A 113 2.43 -15.38 -15.53
N LEU A 114 3.65 -15.01 -15.10
CA LEU A 114 4.07 -13.63 -14.98
C LEU A 114 4.18 -12.93 -16.35
N LYS A 115 4.67 -13.62 -17.40
CA LYS A 115 4.62 -13.10 -18.77
C LYS A 115 3.20 -12.80 -19.24
N GLU A 116 2.26 -13.67 -18.91
CA GLU A 116 0.86 -13.49 -19.27
C GLU A 116 0.26 -12.27 -18.56
N ILE A 117 0.55 -12.12 -17.27
CA ILE A 117 0.16 -10.93 -16.49
C ILE A 117 0.78 -9.66 -17.06
N ALA A 118 2.07 -9.67 -17.39
CA ALA A 118 2.77 -8.53 -17.96
C ALA A 118 2.09 -8.05 -19.27
N ARG A 119 1.64 -8.98 -20.13
CA ARG A 119 0.89 -8.65 -21.34
C ARG A 119 -0.44 -7.96 -21.04
N TYR A 120 -1.17 -8.43 -20.04
CA TYR A 120 -2.42 -7.78 -19.62
C TYR A 120 -2.15 -6.40 -19.01
N HIS A 121 -1.09 -6.26 -18.22
CA HIS A 121 -0.63 -4.97 -17.70
C HIS A 121 -0.34 -3.97 -18.82
N ALA A 122 0.44 -4.37 -19.82
CA ALA A 122 0.76 -3.56 -20.99
C ALA A 122 -0.52 -3.11 -21.73
N LYS A 123 -1.53 -3.99 -21.81
CA LYS A 123 -2.82 -3.67 -22.43
C LYS A 123 -3.66 -2.69 -21.61
N MET A 124 -3.59 -2.78 -20.28
CA MET A 124 -4.28 -1.89 -19.36
C MET A 124 -3.58 -0.53 -19.20
N ALA A 125 -2.28 -0.46 -19.44
CA ALA A 125 -1.47 0.73 -19.21
C ALA A 125 -1.94 1.94 -20.03
N GLU A 126 -2.16 3.05 -19.33
CA GLU A 126 -2.41 4.37 -19.88
C GLU A 126 -1.17 5.26 -19.72
N PRO A 127 -1.10 6.41 -20.42
CA PRO A 127 -0.04 7.39 -20.17
C PRO A 127 0.06 7.72 -18.67
N GLY A 128 1.26 7.67 -18.12
CA GLY A 128 1.50 7.86 -16.68
C GLY A 128 1.30 6.61 -15.82
N GLY A 129 1.30 5.40 -16.39
CA GLY A 129 1.34 4.14 -15.63
C GLY A 129 0.01 3.73 -14.99
N LYS A 130 -1.04 4.55 -15.11
CA LYS A 130 -2.38 4.21 -14.64
C LYS A 130 -2.93 3.01 -15.40
N LEU A 131 -3.52 2.05 -14.69
CA LEU A 131 -4.12 0.86 -15.30
C LEU A 131 -5.62 1.04 -15.49
N ASN A 132 -6.06 0.81 -16.72
CA ASN A 132 -7.47 0.83 -17.08
C ASN A 132 -7.95 -0.58 -17.43
N VAL A 133 -8.55 -1.23 -16.43
CA VAL A 133 -9.08 -2.60 -16.53
C VAL A 133 -10.16 -2.72 -17.61
N ASP A 134 -10.86 -1.65 -17.96
CA ASP A 134 -11.90 -1.67 -19.00
C ASP A 134 -11.35 -1.83 -20.42
N ARG A 135 -10.02 -1.76 -20.59
CA ARG A 135 -9.34 -2.12 -21.84
C ARG A 135 -9.27 -3.63 -22.08
N LEU A 136 -9.53 -4.44 -21.05
CA LEU A 136 -9.64 -5.89 -21.18
C LEU A 136 -11.04 -6.31 -21.62
N THR A 137 -11.13 -7.29 -22.52
CA THR A 137 -12.40 -7.95 -22.83
C THR A 137 -12.90 -8.73 -21.62
N LYS A 138 -14.16 -9.14 -21.66
CA LYS A 138 -14.75 -9.95 -20.58
C LYS A 138 -13.97 -11.24 -20.33
N GLU A 139 -13.54 -11.90 -21.40
CA GLU A 139 -12.76 -13.14 -21.37
C GLU A 139 -11.36 -12.90 -20.80
N GLU A 140 -10.72 -11.80 -21.18
CA GLU A 140 -9.42 -11.40 -20.66
C GLU A 140 -9.48 -11.05 -19.17
N LYS A 141 -10.53 -10.35 -18.72
CA LYS A 141 -10.77 -10.10 -17.28
C LYS A 141 -10.92 -11.42 -16.52
N GLN A 142 -11.61 -12.40 -17.10
CA GLN A 142 -11.76 -13.72 -16.50
C GLN A 142 -10.42 -14.47 -16.41
N ARG A 143 -9.62 -14.46 -17.49
CA ARG A 143 -8.29 -15.09 -17.49
C ARG A 143 -7.35 -14.38 -16.51
N TYR A 144 -7.34 -13.05 -16.50
CA TYR A 144 -6.55 -12.25 -15.57
C TYR A 144 -6.84 -12.61 -14.11
N ASN A 145 -8.13 -12.71 -13.73
CA ASN A 145 -8.52 -13.15 -12.39
C ASN A 145 -8.17 -14.62 -12.09
N GLN A 146 -8.06 -15.46 -13.12
CA GLN A 146 -7.69 -16.86 -12.97
C GLN A 146 -6.17 -17.04 -12.79
N LEU A 147 -5.36 -16.18 -13.44
CA LEU A 147 -3.91 -16.16 -13.27
C LEU A 147 -3.51 -15.94 -11.80
N GLU A 148 -4.26 -15.13 -11.06
CA GLU A 148 -4.04 -14.93 -9.62
C GLU A 148 -4.12 -16.25 -8.84
N LYS A 149 -5.14 -17.07 -9.11
CA LYS A 149 -5.32 -18.38 -8.46
C LYS A 149 -4.25 -19.38 -8.90
N GLU A 150 -3.81 -19.31 -10.15
CA GLU A 150 -2.75 -20.18 -10.68
C GLU A 150 -1.39 -19.84 -10.06
N MET A 151 -1.16 -18.59 -9.66
CA MET A 151 0.08 -18.16 -9.01
C MET A 151 0.14 -18.45 -7.50
N GLU A 152 -1.01 -18.52 -6.81
CA GLU A 152 -1.13 -18.79 -5.37
C GLU A 152 -0.23 -19.93 -4.84
N PRO A 153 -0.19 -21.14 -5.45
CA PRO A 153 0.65 -22.23 -4.94
C PRO A 153 2.15 -21.94 -5.01
N TYR A 154 2.60 -21.11 -5.96
CA TYR A 154 4.00 -20.70 -6.05
C TYR A 154 4.31 -19.63 -5.00
N ALA A 155 3.42 -18.65 -4.80
CA ALA A 155 3.56 -17.63 -3.76
C ALA A 155 3.74 -18.27 -2.37
N ALA A 156 2.89 -19.24 -2.02
CA ALA A 156 2.99 -19.96 -0.75
C ALA A 156 4.36 -20.66 -0.58
N LYS A 157 4.91 -21.26 -1.64
CA LYS A 157 6.22 -21.94 -1.60
C LYS A 157 7.38 -20.96 -1.48
N ILE A 158 7.27 -19.80 -2.11
CA ILE A 158 8.27 -18.73 -2.01
C ILE A 158 8.31 -18.23 -0.57
N THR A 159 7.16 -17.89 0.01
CA THR A 159 7.05 -17.42 1.41
C THR A 159 7.53 -18.47 2.43
N VAL A 160 7.25 -19.76 2.22
CA VAL A 160 7.70 -20.85 3.12
C VAL A 160 9.23 -21.03 3.12
N LYS A 161 9.91 -20.64 2.04
CA LYS A 161 11.37 -20.76 1.89
C LYS A 161 12.11 -19.43 2.00
N GLU A 162 11.42 -18.35 2.35
CA GLU A 162 12.09 -17.13 2.80
C GLU A 162 12.82 -17.45 4.11
N ASP A 163 14.09 -17.04 4.21
CA ASP A 163 14.93 -17.31 5.39
C ASP A 163 14.36 -16.70 6.68
N ASN A 164 13.33 -15.84 6.58
CA ASN A 164 12.56 -15.26 7.68
C ASN A 164 11.05 -15.22 7.34
N PRO A 165 10.28 -16.31 7.57
CA PRO A 165 8.82 -16.27 7.45
C PRO A 165 8.23 -15.17 8.35
N VAL A 166 7.26 -14.43 7.82
CA VAL A 166 6.49 -13.45 8.60
C VAL A 166 5.06 -13.91 8.81
N ASP A 167 4.53 -13.66 10.01
CA ASP A 167 3.12 -13.75 10.31
C ASP A 167 2.45 -12.41 9.99
N ILE A 168 1.36 -12.48 9.22
CA ILE A 168 0.51 -11.33 8.89
C ILE A 168 -0.71 -11.37 9.79
N LEU A 169 -0.89 -10.32 10.58
CA LEU A 169 -1.97 -10.15 11.54
C LEU A 169 -2.91 -9.03 11.11
N THR A 170 -4.19 -9.15 11.49
CA THR A 170 -5.10 -8.01 11.44
C THR A 170 -4.69 -6.93 12.45
N ILE A 171 -5.19 -5.70 12.27
CA ILE A 171 -4.96 -4.62 13.25
C ILE A 171 -5.52 -5.00 14.63
N GLU A 172 -6.68 -5.66 14.68
CA GLU A 172 -7.28 -6.11 15.94
C GLU A 172 -6.43 -7.16 16.68
N GLU A 173 -5.83 -8.11 15.93
CA GLU A 173 -4.91 -9.10 16.51
C GLU A 173 -3.61 -8.45 16.96
N SER A 174 -3.08 -7.54 16.15
CA SER A 174 -1.85 -6.80 16.48
C SER A 174 -2.02 -5.94 17.74
N GLN A 175 -3.16 -5.27 17.88
CA GLN A 175 -3.48 -4.44 19.04
C GLN A 175 -3.45 -5.23 20.35
N LYS A 176 -3.82 -6.52 20.35
CA LYS A 176 -3.77 -7.38 21.55
C LYS A 176 -2.33 -7.68 21.99
N LEU A 177 -1.38 -7.59 21.06
CA LEU A 177 0.04 -7.87 21.31
C LEU A 177 0.83 -6.61 21.66
N LEU A 178 0.32 -5.42 21.31
CA LEU A 178 0.98 -4.13 21.50
C LEU A 178 0.50 -3.42 22.76
N SER A 179 1.40 -2.68 23.40
CA SER A 179 1.09 -1.88 24.59
C SER A 179 0.65 -0.44 24.27
N PHE A 180 0.82 0.00 23.02
CA PHE A 180 0.38 1.31 22.54
C PHE A 180 -0.90 1.16 21.68
N PRO A 181 -1.77 2.19 21.63
CA PRO A 181 -2.95 2.16 20.78
C PRO A 181 -2.55 2.41 19.32
N VAL A 182 -2.95 1.51 18.43
CA VAL A 182 -2.73 1.61 16.99
C VAL A 182 -3.83 2.47 16.39
N HIS A 183 -3.44 3.58 15.76
CA HIS A 183 -4.38 4.53 15.16
C HIS A 183 -4.18 4.62 13.65
N HIS A 184 -5.27 4.69 12.89
CA HIS A 184 -5.20 5.13 11.49
C HIS A 184 -5.00 6.64 11.46
N PRO A 185 -4.22 7.24 10.54
CA PRO A 185 -4.16 8.70 10.42
C PRO A 185 -5.56 9.30 10.24
N SER A 186 -5.86 10.36 11.00
CA SER A 186 -7.09 11.14 10.82
C SER A 186 -7.00 12.12 9.65
N TYR A 187 -5.79 12.33 9.12
CA TYR A 187 -5.50 13.10 7.92
C TYR A 187 -4.58 12.33 6.98
N VAL A 188 -4.99 12.24 5.72
CA VAL A 188 -4.13 11.92 4.57
C VAL A 188 -4.42 12.93 3.46
N PRO A 189 -3.45 13.25 2.59
CA PRO A 189 -3.68 14.20 1.50
C PRO A 189 -4.84 13.75 0.59
N GLU A 190 -5.53 14.73 0.01
CA GLU A 190 -6.68 14.45 -0.86
C GLU A 190 -6.27 13.52 -2.02
N GLY A 191 -7.14 12.54 -2.31
CA GLY A 191 -6.90 11.56 -3.36
C GLY A 191 -6.20 10.28 -2.90
N TYR A 192 -5.54 10.29 -1.73
CA TYR A 192 -4.98 9.07 -1.14
C TYR A 192 -6.07 8.25 -0.46
N THR A 193 -6.07 6.94 -0.72
CA THR A 193 -7.03 5.99 -0.14
C THR A 193 -6.30 4.82 0.50
N LEU A 194 -6.86 4.26 1.57
CA LEU A 194 -6.26 3.12 2.27
C LEU A 194 -6.25 1.88 1.37
N GLY A 195 -5.06 1.43 0.98
CA GLY A 195 -4.86 0.18 0.23
C GLY A 195 -4.71 -1.03 1.17
N SER A 196 -3.85 -0.92 2.18
CA SER A 196 -3.61 -2.00 3.14
C SER A 196 -3.36 -1.49 4.56
N ALA A 197 -3.73 -2.31 5.55
CA ALA A 197 -3.43 -2.09 6.97
C ALA A 197 -3.31 -3.45 7.68
N VAL A 198 -2.09 -3.83 8.05
CA VAL A 198 -1.78 -5.13 8.66
C VAL A 198 -0.67 -4.99 9.71
N GLY A 199 -0.61 -5.92 10.66
CA GLY A 199 0.59 -6.13 11.47
C GLY A 199 1.47 -7.20 10.84
N VAL A 200 2.78 -6.98 10.87
CA VAL A 200 3.77 -7.93 10.38
C VAL A 200 4.69 -8.30 11.53
N MET A 201 4.89 -9.59 11.76
CA MET A 201 5.72 -10.11 12.83
C MET A 201 6.63 -11.20 12.27
N ASP A 202 7.88 -11.24 12.70
CA ASP A 202 8.77 -12.36 12.41
C ASP A 202 8.21 -13.63 13.08
N ALA A 203 7.85 -14.64 12.29
CA ALA A 203 7.21 -15.88 12.74
C ALA A 203 8.15 -16.76 13.58
N ASN A 204 9.46 -16.57 13.45
CA ASN A 204 10.48 -17.33 14.19
C ASN A 204 10.90 -16.63 15.49
N ALA A 205 10.66 -15.32 15.61
CA ALA A 205 11.03 -14.57 16.78
C ALA A 205 10.01 -14.77 17.92
N LYS A 206 10.33 -15.66 18.87
CA LYS A 206 9.52 -15.99 20.07
C LYS A 206 9.06 -14.78 20.91
N LYS A 207 9.59 -13.57 20.67
CA LYS A 207 9.31 -12.34 21.43
C LYS A 207 9.19 -11.10 20.53
N SER A 208 9.09 -11.24 19.21
CA SER A 208 8.86 -10.09 18.35
C SER A 208 7.47 -9.53 18.62
N LYS A 209 7.35 -8.20 18.56
CA LYS A 209 6.07 -7.51 18.54
C LYS A 209 5.75 -7.19 17.08
N PRO A 210 4.47 -7.17 16.69
CA PRO A 210 4.12 -6.81 15.33
C PRO A 210 4.50 -5.36 15.05
N VAL A 211 4.99 -5.10 13.84
CA VAL A 211 5.09 -3.76 13.26
C VAL A 211 3.83 -3.53 12.45
N ILE A 212 3.11 -2.46 12.74
CA ILE A 212 1.94 -2.08 11.97
C ILE A 212 2.42 -1.43 10.68
N ASN A 213 1.87 -1.89 9.55
CA ASN A 213 2.13 -1.39 8.22
C ASN A 213 0.78 -0.92 7.65
N MET A 214 0.69 0.36 7.29
CA MET A 214 -0.43 0.91 6.56
C MET A 214 0.09 1.55 5.28
N TYR A 215 -0.62 1.31 4.18
CA TYR A 215 -0.26 1.86 2.88
C TYR A 215 -1.45 2.61 2.27
N TYR A 216 -1.22 3.86 1.89
CA TYR A 216 -2.18 4.70 1.22
C TYR A 216 -1.74 4.98 -0.20
N GLU A 217 -2.69 4.91 -1.14
CA GLU A 217 -2.43 4.93 -2.57
C GLU A 217 -3.15 6.08 -3.25
N HIS A 218 -2.44 6.76 -4.15
CA HIS A 218 -3.00 7.73 -5.09
C HIS A 218 -2.34 7.55 -6.47
N GLY A 219 -2.94 6.75 -7.34
CA GLY A 219 -2.36 6.46 -8.66
C GLY A 219 -1.07 5.65 -8.54
N ASP A 220 0.04 6.19 -9.04
CA ASP A 220 1.40 5.65 -8.93
C ASP A 220 2.12 6.10 -7.65
N ALA A 221 1.54 7.02 -6.88
CA ALA A 221 2.11 7.52 -5.64
C ALA A 221 1.63 6.74 -4.42
N GLY A 222 2.57 6.42 -3.53
CA GLY A 222 2.32 5.73 -2.26
C GLY A 222 2.68 6.56 -1.04
N ILE A 223 2.01 6.27 0.08
CA ILE A 223 2.43 6.70 1.42
C ILE A 223 2.50 5.45 2.30
N GLY A 224 3.70 5.12 2.75
CA GLY A 224 3.93 4.08 3.75
C GLY A 224 3.88 4.67 5.16
N ILE A 225 3.12 4.03 6.05
CA ILE A 225 3.04 4.38 7.47
C ILE A 225 3.34 3.14 8.30
N PHE A 226 4.28 3.28 9.22
CA PHE A 226 4.73 2.22 10.11
C PHE A 226 4.56 2.64 11.56
N GLN A 227 3.98 1.77 12.39
CA GLN A 227 3.93 1.99 13.84
C GLN A 227 4.58 0.81 14.55
N GLN A 228 5.57 1.12 15.40
CA GLN A 228 6.41 0.12 16.03
C GLN A 228 6.62 0.45 17.50
N GLU A 229 6.43 -0.55 18.37
CA GLU A 229 6.80 -0.45 19.79
C GLU A 229 8.33 -0.42 19.91
N ILE A 230 8.85 0.53 20.70
CA ILE A 230 10.28 0.71 20.93
C ILE A 230 10.58 0.77 22.43
N ARG A 231 11.83 0.51 22.82
CA ARG A 231 12.24 0.71 24.21
C ARG A 231 12.31 2.21 24.52
N ALA A 232 11.97 2.57 25.76
CA ALA A 232 12.09 3.96 26.19
C ALA A 232 13.55 4.43 26.09
N GLY A 233 13.77 5.56 25.41
CA GLY A 233 15.11 6.10 25.16
C GLY A 233 15.91 5.38 24.07
N GLU A 234 15.31 4.43 23.36
CA GLU A 234 15.93 3.81 22.19
C GLU A 234 16.11 4.83 21.07
N GLN A 235 17.35 5.01 20.61
CA GLN A 235 17.61 5.80 19.42
C GLN A 235 17.22 4.99 18.20
N VAL A 236 16.13 5.38 17.55
CA VAL A 236 15.72 4.76 16.30
C VAL A 236 16.37 5.49 15.14
N GLY A 237 17.17 4.75 14.35
CA GLY A 237 17.82 5.26 13.15
C GLY A 237 16.83 5.51 12.01
N MET A 238 17.25 6.34 11.06
CA MET A 238 16.62 6.41 9.74
C MET A 238 17.27 5.38 8.81
N PRO A 239 16.55 4.87 7.81
CA PRO A 239 17.15 4.14 6.69
C PRO A 239 18.40 4.85 6.11
N ASP A 240 19.42 4.08 5.76
CA ASP A 240 20.71 4.61 5.28
C ASP A 240 20.61 5.27 3.87
N GLU A 241 19.47 5.14 3.21
CA GLU A 241 19.21 5.66 1.86
C GLU A 241 18.96 7.17 1.79
N TYR A 242 18.75 7.82 2.95
CA TYR A 242 18.53 9.26 3.05
C TYR A 242 19.83 10.05 2.93
N GLU A 243 19.87 11.02 2.02
CA GLU A 243 21.06 11.84 1.76
C GLU A 243 21.30 12.87 2.87
N ARG A 244 20.23 13.37 3.47
CA ARG A 244 20.29 14.34 4.55
C ARG A 244 19.32 13.95 5.66
N ILE A 245 19.81 14.00 6.89
CA ILE A 245 19.01 13.73 8.07
C ILE A 245 18.99 14.98 8.94
N GLN A 246 17.79 15.40 9.31
CA GLN A 246 17.56 16.50 10.24
C GLN A 246 16.81 16.00 11.47
N LYS A 247 17.29 16.36 12.66
CA LYS A 247 16.62 16.10 13.93
C LYS A 247 16.07 17.39 14.50
N TYR A 248 14.82 17.39 14.91
CA TYR A 248 14.14 18.54 15.50
C TYR A 248 13.00 18.07 16.41
N LYS A 249 12.33 19.03 17.05
CA LYS A 249 11.12 18.78 17.82
C LYS A 249 9.92 19.32 17.09
N LEU A 250 8.87 18.51 17.02
CA LEU A 250 7.55 18.90 16.57
C LEU A 250 6.62 18.78 17.78
N GLU A 251 6.10 19.91 18.26
CA GLU A 251 5.42 19.99 19.55
C GLU A 251 6.29 19.41 20.70
N SER A 252 5.82 18.37 21.38
CA SER A 252 6.58 17.64 22.41
C SER A 252 7.31 16.40 21.90
N TYR A 253 7.20 16.08 20.61
CA TYR A 253 7.73 14.84 20.02
C TYR A 253 9.11 15.03 19.42
N GLU A 254 9.96 14.01 19.57
CA GLU A 254 11.24 13.95 18.87
C GLU A 254 11.01 13.47 17.44
N VAL A 255 11.48 14.26 16.48
CA VAL A 255 11.31 13.98 15.06
C VAL A 255 12.67 13.89 14.37
N THR A 256 12.81 12.89 13.50
CA THR A 256 13.91 12.78 12.55
C THR A 256 13.34 12.76 11.15
N PHE A 257 13.69 13.76 10.35
CA PHE A 257 13.35 13.85 8.94
C PHE A 257 14.54 13.40 8.09
N GLY A 258 14.27 12.59 7.08
CA GLY A 258 15.22 12.11 6.09
C GLY A 258 14.80 12.64 4.73
N GLN A 259 15.67 13.41 4.10
CA GLN A 259 15.47 13.88 2.74
C GLN A 259 16.05 12.86 1.77
N GLY A 260 15.20 12.39 0.85
CA GLY A 260 15.62 11.58 -0.28
C GLY A 260 16.35 12.41 -1.34
N GLY A 261 17.02 11.73 -2.27
CA GLY A 261 17.48 12.37 -3.51
C GLY A 261 16.30 12.79 -4.41
N SER A 262 16.58 13.46 -5.53
CA SER A 262 15.56 14.09 -6.42
C SER A 262 14.38 13.20 -6.83
N ASP A 263 14.61 11.88 -6.96
CA ASP A 263 13.60 10.90 -7.39
C ASP A 263 13.20 9.91 -6.29
N LYS A 264 13.72 10.08 -5.07
CA LYS A 264 13.45 9.21 -3.92
C LYS A 264 12.38 9.82 -3.01
N GLU A 265 11.83 8.98 -2.15
CA GLU A 265 10.88 9.41 -1.13
C GLU A 265 11.58 10.16 -0.01
N ASP A 266 10.86 11.08 0.62
CA ASP A 266 11.23 11.64 1.90
C ASP A 266 10.61 10.79 3.01
N GLY A 267 11.24 10.81 4.19
CA GLY A 267 10.80 10.05 5.34
C GLY A 267 10.77 10.89 6.61
N LEU A 268 9.80 10.61 7.47
CA LEU A 268 9.66 11.24 8.76
C LEU A 268 9.44 10.20 9.85
N SER A 269 10.28 10.23 10.87
CA SER A 269 10.19 9.40 12.06
C SER A 269 9.82 10.25 13.27
N LEU A 270 8.66 10.03 13.86
CA LEU A 270 8.18 10.66 15.08
C LEU A 270 8.19 9.65 16.23
N VAL A 271 8.81 10.02 17.37
CA VAL A 271 8.85 9.19 18.58
C VAL A 271 7.83 9.70 19.59
N VAL A 272 6.93 8.80 19.98
CA VAL A 272 5.97 9.03 21.07
C VAL A 272 6.54 8.43 22.35
N PRO A 273 6.79 9.26 23.38
CA PRO A 273 7.36 8.77 24.63
C PRO A 273 6.39 7.88 25.39
N ALA A 274 6.93 6.98 26.21
CA ALA A 274 6.14 6.12 27.09
C ALA A 274 5.32 6.99 28.07
N GLN A 275 4.00 6.76 28.15
CA GLN A 275 3.09 7.47 29.03
C GLN A 275 2.01 6.54 29.59
N GLY A 276 1.63 6.73 30.86
CA GLY A 276 0.48 6.05 31.45
C GLY A 276 0.54 4.52 31.43
N GLY A 277 1.74 3.92 31.54
CA GLY A 277 1.95 2.47 31.49
C GLY A 277 2.02 1.88 30.07
N LYS A 278 1.91 2.71 29.03
CA LYS A 278 2.12 2.31 27.62
C LYS A 278 3.59 2.46 27.25
N SER A 279 4.11 1.57 26.40
CA SER A 279 5.48 1.71 25.89
C SER A 279 5.63 2.92 24.98
N ALA A 280 6.87 3.37 24.81
CA ALA A 280 7.21 4.28 23.73
C ALA A 280 6.98 3.58 22.39
N TYR A 281 6.62 4.35 21.37
CA TYR A 281 6.47 3.83 20.03
C TYR A 281 6.92 4.86 19.01
N ARG A 282 7.32 4.36 17.84
CA ARG A 282 7.69 5.15 16.68
C ARG A 282 6.57 5.12 15.67
N ILE A 283 6.30 6.28 15.08
CA ILE A 283 5.55 6.42 13.84
C ILE A 283 6.56 6.81 12.75
N TYR A 284 6.62 6.04 11.68
CA TYR A 284 7.42 6.37 10.51
C TYR A 284 6.49 6.54 9.31
N VAL A 285 6.63 7.65 8.59
CA VAL A 285 5.85 7.99 7.40
C VAL A 285 6.84 8.23 6.27
N ALA A 286 6.61 7.62 5.11
CA ALA A 286 7.43 7.80 3.92
C ALA A 286 6.55 7.99 2.68
N GLY A 287 7.02 8.83 1.75
CA GLY A 287 6.36 9.07 0.46
C GLY A 287 6.97 10.27 -0.27
N LYS A 288 6.60 10.44 -1.55
CA LYS A 288 6.98 11.62 -2.35
C LYS A 288 6.15 12.86 -1.97
N LEU A 289 6.29 13.30 -0.73
CA LEU A 289 5.55 14.41 -0.16
C LEU A 289 6.52 15.39 0.51
N PRO A 290 6.21 16.70 0.50
CA PRO A 290 7.03 17.65 1.22
C PRO A 290 6.99 17.35 2.73
N GLN A 291 8.08 17.68 3.44
CA GLN A 291 8.22 17.50 4.89
C GLN A 291 6.96 17.90 5.69
N ALA A 292 6.37 19.06 5.39
CA ALA A 292 5.18 19.56 6.09
C ALA A 292 3.95 18.65 5.96
N GLU A 293 3.81 17.90 4.86
CA GLU A 293 2.72 16.93 4.70
C GLU A 293 2.97 15.66 5.50
N LEU A 294 4.22 15.17 5.53
CA LEU A 294 4.60 14.02 6.37
C LEU A 294 4.39 14.32 7.86
N GLU A 295 4.71 15.54 8.29
CA GLU A 295 4.48 16.03 9.66
C GLU A 295 2.99 16.01 10.02
N LYS A 296 2.12 16.53 9.14
CA LYS A 296 0.66 16.53 9.35
C LYS A 296 0.11 15.11 9.48
N ILE A 297 0.54 14.19 8.60
CA ILE A 297 0.11 12.79 8.64
C ILE A 297 0.52 12.16 9.98
N ALA A 298 1.77 12.32 10.40
CA ALA A 298 2.26 11.77 11.66
C ALA A 298 1.52 12.36 12.88
N LEU A 299 1.30 13.68 12.92
CA LEU A 299 0.55 14.34 13.99
C LEU A 299 -0.90 13.86 14.07
N SER A 300 -1.53 13.62 12.91
CA SER A 300 -2.92 13.13 12.84
C SER A 300 -3.14 11.75 13.45
N ILE A 301 -2.06 10.98 13.65
CA ILE A 301 -2.08 9.66 14.30
C ILE A 301 -1.99 9.82 15.82
N VAL A 302 -1.19 10.78 16.32
CA VAL A 302 -0.96 10.97 17.77
C VAL A 302 -2.00 11.86 18.45
N HIS A 303 -2.72 12.70 17.70
CA HIS A 303 -3.74 13.61 18.24
C HIS A 303 -5.14 12.97 18.41
N GLN A 304 -5.22 11.64 18.48
CA GLN A 304 -6.51 10.90 18.56
C GLN A 304 -6.99 10.59 19.97
#